data_AF-A0A5C5W1D7-F1
#
_entry.id   AF-A0A5C5W1D7-F1
#
_cell.length_a   1.000
_cell.length_b   1.000
_cell.length_c   1.000
_cell.angle_alpha   90.00
_cell.angle_beta   90.00
_cell.angle_gamma   90.00
#
_symmetry.space_group_name_H-M   'P 1'
#
loop_
_entity.id
_entity.type
_entity.pdbx_description
1 polymer ?
#
loop_
_entity_poly.entity_id
_entity_poly.type
_entity_poly.pdbx_seq_one_letter_code
_entity_poly.pdbx_strand_id
1 'polypeptide(L)'
;MMIKREVVLTGSTDDTLTRLVDLYRRATGTRLSTSHVVRIMLRGVAHCMDSVQREAVRIGRRKLPANAPGHEAERERFEHRLAQAFVNGMRAAASLDADET
;
A
#
# COMPACT_ATOMS: atom_id res chain seq x y z
N MET A 1 -16.85 -16.45 4.56
CA MET A 1 -16.26 -16.77 3.24
C MET A 1 -14.87 -16.16 3.17
N MET A 2 -13.84 -16.94 2.82
CA MET A 2 -12.49 -16.41 2.56
C MET A 2 -12.33 -16.17 1.06
N ILE A 3 -11.77 -15.02 0.66
CA ILE A 3 -11.52 -14.66 -0.74
C ILE A 3 -10.01 -14.73 -1.00
N LYS A 4 -9.59 -15.53 -1.99
CA LYS A 4 -8.20 -15.56 -2.46
C LYS A 4 -8.04 -14.54 -3.59
N ARG A 5 -7.01 -13.70 -3.50
CA ARG A 5 -6.54 -12.83 -4.58
C ARG A 5 -5.05 -13.07 -4.77
N GLU A 6 -4.63 -13.14 -6.01
CA GLU A 6 -3.22 -13.33 -6.38
C GLU A 6 -2.67 -12.00 -6.90
N VAL A 7 -1.46 -11.67 -6.47
CA VAL A 7 -0.74 -10.45 -6.87
C VAL A 7 0.64 -10.86 -7.36
N VAL A 8 1.10 -10.20 -8.42
CA VAL A 8 2.47 -10.35 -8.91
C VAL A 8 3.29 -9.24 -8.26
N LEU A 9 4.33 -9.65 -7.53
CA LEU A 9 5.23 -8.73 -6.83
C LEU A 9 6.57 -8.68 -7.57
N THR A 10 7.16 -7.49 -7.64
CA THR A 10 8.59 -7.37 -7.93
C THR A 10 9.38 -7.87 -6.72
N GLY A 11 10.65 -8.26 -6.90
CA GLY A 11 11.49 -8.71 -5.79
C GLY A 11 11.56 -7.68 -4.65
N SER A 12 11.67 -6.39 -4.96
CA SER A 12 11.70 -5.33 -3.94
C SER A 12 10.39 -5.17 -3.16
N THR A 13 9.24 -5.38 -3.82
CA THR A 13 7.94 -5.35 -3.13
C THR A 13 7.72 -6.59 -2.25
N ASP A 14 8.20 -7.76 -2.68
CA ASP A 14 8.18 -8.98 -1.87
C ASP A 14 9.10 -8.88 -0.64
N ASP A 15 10.31 -8.33 -0.80
CA ASP A 15 11.23 -8.06 0.31
C ASP A 15 10.60 -7.14 1.35
N THR A 16 9.88 -6.10 0.90
CA THR A 16 9.17 -5.17 1.78
C THR A 16 8.06 -5.87 2.55
N LEU A 17 7.27 -6.72 1.87
CA LEU A 17 6.19 -7.48 2.49
C LEU A 17 6.74 -8.49 3.51
N THR A 18 7.80 -9.21 3.16
CA THR A 18 8.49 -10.16 4.04
C THR A 18 9.03 -9.46 5.29
N ARG A 19 9.70 -8.32 5.12
CA ARG A 19 10.19 -7.49 6.24
C ARG A 19 9.07 -7.05 7.17
N LEU A 20 7.92 -6.63 6.62
CA LEU A 20 6.76 -6.24 7.40
C LEU A 20 6.16 -7.43 8.17
N VAL A 21 6.09 -8.61 7.55
CA VAL A 21 5.63 -9.83 8.22
C VAL A 21 6.53 -10.19 9.39
N ASP A 22 7.84 -10.19 9.17
CA ASP A 22 8.80 -10.56 10.21
C ASP A 22 8.85 -9.54 11.34
N LEU A 23 8.62 -8.25 11.04
CA LEU A 23 8.45 -7.22 12.07
C LEU A 23 7.32 -7.59 13.04
N TYR A 24 6.13 -7.89 12.53
CA TYR A 24 5.00 -8.23 13.40
C TYR A 24 5.17 -9.58 14.10
N ARG A 25 5.79 -10.57 13.44
CA ARG A 25 6.13 -11.85 14.10
C ARG A 25 7.03 -11.63 15.30
N ARG A 26 8.11 -10.86 15.14
CA ARG A 26 9.05 -10.55 16.23
C ARG A 26 8.38 -9.73 17.33
N ALA A 27 7.61 -8.70 16.97
CA ALA A 27 6.95 -7.84 17.94
C ALA A 27 5.89 -8.56 18.78
N THR A 28 5.17 -9.53 18.20
CA THR A 28 4.04 -10.21 18.85
C THR A 28 4.37 -11.62 19.37
N GLY A 29 5.54 -12.17 19.03
CA GLY A 29 5.89 -13.58 19.30
C GLY A 29 5.01 -14.60 18.57
N THR A 30 4.14 -14.16 17.64
CA THR A 30 3.12 -15.02 17.01
C THR A 30 3.54 -15.45 15.61
N ARG A 31 3.18 -16.69 15.22
CA ARG A 31 3.38 -17.21 13.87
C ARG A 31 2.36 -16.63 12.88
N LEU A 32 2.56 -15.37 12.50
CA LEU A 32 1.74 -14.71 11.48
C LEU A 32 2.10 -15.20 10.07
N SER A 33 1.11 -15.28 9.19
CA SER A 33 1.33 -15.47 7.75
C SER A 33 1.20 -14.15 7.00
N THR A 34 1.66 -14.10 5.75
CA THR A 34 1.50 -12.94 4.87
C THR A 34 0.05 -12.48 4.79
N SER A 35 -0.90 -13.41 4.69
CA SER A 35 -2.33 -13.06 4.67
C SER A 35 -2.82 -12.37 5.94
N HIS A 36 -2.26 -12.68 7.11
CA HIS A 36 -2.61 -11.96 8.34
C HIS A 36 -2.20 -10.49 8.25
N VAL A 37 -0.97 -10.25 7.84
CA VAL A 37 -0.39 -8.90 7.77
C VAL A 37 -1.03 -8.07 6.67
N VAL A 38 -1.31 -8.68 5.51
CA VAL A 38 -2.09 -8.02 4.44
C VAL A 38 -3.48 -7.62 4.93
N ARG A 39 -4.18 -8.47 5.69
CA ARG A 39 -5.49 -8.10 6.27
C ARG A 39 -5.39 -6.94 7.26
N ILE A 40 -4.34 -6.89 8.09
CA ILE A 40 -4.10 -5.79 9.03
C ILE A 40 -3.83 -4.49 8.26
N MET A 41 -2.96 -4.54 7.25
CA MET A 41 -2.66 -3.41 6.37
C MET A 41 -3.94 -2.86 5.73
N LEU A 42 -4.77 -3.74 5.16
CA LEU A 42 -6.03 -3.33 4.53
C LEU A 42 -7.06 -2.76 5.52
N ARG A 43 -7.06 -3.20 6.79
CA ARG A 43 -7.88 -2.56 7.83
C ARG A 43 -7.42 -1.13 8.11
N GLY A 44 -6.12 -0.90 8.18
CA GLY A 44 -5.56 0.46 8.29
C GLY A 44 -5.94 1.32 7.08
N VAL A 45 -5.84 0.78 5.86
CA VAL A 45 -6.27 1.50 4.64
C VAL A 45 -7.76 1.83 4.66
N ALA A 46 -8.60 0.91 5.15
CA ALA A 46 -10.03 1.15 5.27
C ALA A 46 -10.34 2.34 6.20
N HIS A 47 -9.61 2.48 7.30
CA HIS A 47 -9.73 3.64 8.20
C HIS A 47 -9.36 4.96 7.51
N CYS A 48 -8.36 4.93 6.63
CA CYS A 48 -7.88 6.12 5.93
C CYS A 48 -8.56 6.37 4.56
N MET A 49 -9.62 5.61 4.21
CA MET A 49 -10.09 5.52 2.81
C MET A 49 -10.52 6.87 2.22
N ASP A 50 -11.22 7.71 2.98
CA ASP A 50 -11.67 9.02 2.49
C ASP A 50 -10.51 9.96 2.19
N SER A 51 -9.48 9.97 3.05
CA SER A 51 -8.26 10.74 2.82
C SER A 51 -7.44 10.20 1.65
N VAL A 52 -7.33 8.88 1.51
CA VAL A 52 -6.71 8.24 0.34
C VAL A 52 -7.46 8.59 -0.94
N GLN A 53 -8.79 8.57 -0.93
CA GLN A 53 -9.61 8.94 -2.09
C GLN A 53 -9.39 10.41 -2.48
N ARG A 54 -9.37 11.33 -1.52
CA ARG A 54 -9.11 12.76 -1.78
C ARG A 54 -7.76 12.98 -2.45
N GLU A 55 -6.70 12.36 -1.94
CA GLU A 55 -5.36 12.46 -2.56
C GLU A 55 -5.31 11.77 -3.92
N ALA A 56 -5.96 10.61 -4.08
CA ALA A 56 -6.02 9.91 -5.36
C ALA A 56 -6.69 10.76 -6.46
N VAL A 57 -7.77 11.47 -6.12
CA VAL A 57 -8.44 12.39 -7.05
C VAL A 57 -7.51 13.52 -7.50
N ARG A 58 -6.66 14.05 -6.61
CA ARG A 58 -5.70 15.13 -6.92
C ARG A 58 -4.62 14.71 -7.92
N ILE A 59 -4.29 13.41 -8.00
CA ILE A 59 -3.33 12.90 -9.01
C ILE A 59 -3.84 13.13 -10.44
N GLY A 60 -5.17 13.19 -10.61
CA GLY A 60 -5.85 13.33 -11.88
C GLY A 60 -5.82 12.06 -12.75
N ARG A 61 -6.45 12.14 -13.93
CA ARG A 61 -6.42 11.05 -14.92
C ARG A 61 -5.00 10.85 -15.45
N ARG A 62 -4.55 9.59 -15.49
CA ARG A 62 -3.24 9.21 -16.04
C ARG A 62 -3.36 7.98 -16.92
N LYS A 63 -2.53 7.93 -17.96
CA LYS A 63 -2.41 6.76 -18.82
C LYS A 63 -1.52 5.72 -18.14
N LEU A 64 -1.95 4.47 -18.13
CA LEU A 64 -1.14 3.35 -17.67
C LEU A 64 0.06 3.16 -18.63
N PRO A 65 1.30 3.11 -18.14
CA PRO A 65 2.46 2.80 -18.98
C PRO A 65 2.39 1.38 -19.55
N ALA A 66 3.06 1.15 -20.67
CA ALA A 66 3.11 -0.18 -21.28
C ALA A 66 3.96 -1.17 -20.45
N ASN A 67 3.58 -2.45 -20.49
CA ASN A 67 4.33 -3.54 -19.84
C ASN A 67 5.43 -4.15 -20.73
N ALA A 68 5.61 -3.64 -21.95
CA ALA A 68 6.67 -4.09 -22.84
C ALA A 68 8.07 -3.67 -22.31
N PRO A 69 9.13 -4.41 -22.68
CA PRO A 69 10.51 -3.99 -22.42
C PRO A 69 10.77 -2.58 -22.96
N GLY A 70 11.52 -1.76 -22.19
CA GLY A 70 11.85 -0.37 -22.54
C GLY A 70 10.97 0.69 -21.84
N HIS A 71 9.93 0.27 -21.13
CA HIS A 71 9.03 1.15 -20.37
C HIS A 71 9.23 1.08 -18.84
N GLU A 72 10.30 0.43 -18.36
CA GLU A 72 10.58 0.19 -16.94
C GLU A 72 10.57 1.50 -16.14
N ALA A 73 11.34 2.49 -16.61
CA ALA A 73 11.45 3.78 -15.94
C ALA A 73 10.12 4.56 -15.92
N GLU A 74 9.27 4.37 -16.95
CA GLU A 74 7.95 4.99 -16.99
C GLU A 74 7.00 4.33 -15.98
N ARG A 75 7.02 2.99 -15.88
CA ARG A 75 6.28 2.22 -14.88
C ARG A 75 6.69 2.60 -13.46
N GLU A 76 8.00 2.63 -13.18
CA GLU A 76 8.51 3.02 -11.87
C GLU A 76 8.08 4.43 -11.47
N ARG A 77 8.18 5.42 -12.38
CA ARG A 77 7.73 6.79 -12.12
C ARG A 77 6.22 6.87 -11.89
N PHE A 78 5.45 6.08 -12.63
CA PHE A 78 4.00 5.99 -12.47
C PHE A 78 3.64 5.42 -11.09
N GLU A 79 4.22 4.28 -10.73
CA GLU A 79 4.02 3.62 -9.43
C GLU A 79 4.47 4.51 -8.27
N HIS A 80 5.62 5.16 -8.38
CA HIS A 80 6.13 6.09 -7.36
C HIS A 80 5.16 7.25 -7.11
N ARG A 81 4.55 7.81 -8.16
CA ARG A 81 3.53 8.85 -8.03
C ARG A 81 2.28 8.35 -7.32
N LEU A 82 1.82 7.14 -7.64
CA LEU A 82 0.68 6.53 -6.95
C LEU A 82 1.01 6.25 -5.47
N ALA A 83 2.20 5.72 -5.19
CA ALA A 83 2.67 5.46 -3.83
C ALA A 83 2.74 6.75 -3.01
N GLN A 84 3.24 7.85 -3.58
CA GLN A 84 3.32 9.14 -2.89
C GLN A 84 1.93 9.65 -2.48
N ALA A 85 0.96 9.61 -3.39
CA ALA A 85 -0.39 10.05 -3.09
C ALA A 85 -1.09 9.15 -2.07
N PHE A 86 -0.87 7.83 -2.16
CA PHE A 86 -1.35 6.88 -1.16
C PHE A 86 -0.78 7.21 0.23
N VAL A 87 0.53 7.43 0.35
CA VAL A 87 1.19 7.81 1.61
C VAL A 87 0.65 9.15 2.14
N ASN A 88 0.44 10.13 1.27
CA ASN A 88 -0.15 11.41 1.67
C ASN A 88 -1.56 11.20 2.25
N GLY A 89 -2.37 10.36 1.63
CA GLY A 89 -3.73 10.06 2.10
C GLY A 89 -3.73 9.35 3.45
N MET A 90 -2.83 8.37 3.64
CA MET A 90 -2.66 7.67 4.92
C MET A 90 -2.23 8.64 6.04
N ARG A 91 -1.30 9.55 5.76
CA ARG A 91 -0.82 10.55 6.75
C ARG A 91 -1.88 11.57 7.10
N ALA A 92 -2.62 12.06 6.11
CA ALA A 92 -3.68 13.04 6.34
C ALA A 92 -4.79 12.51 7.27
N ALA A 93 -5.11 11.21 7.20
CA ALA A 93 -6.04 10.59 8.14
C ALA A 93 -5.49 10.56 9.57
N ALA A 94 -4.22 10.18 9.76
CA ALA A 94 -3.61 10.13 11.09
C ALA A 94 -3.51 11.52 11.77
N SER A 95 -3.36 12.60 10.99
CA SER A 95 -3.40 13.96 11.53
C SER A 95 -4.78 14.37 12.02
N LEU A 96 -5.85 13.97 11.33
CA LEU A 96 -7.23 14.25 11.77
C LEU A 96 -7.55 13.51 13.08
N ASP A 97 -7.11 12.27 13.21
CA ASP A 97 -7.30 11.50 14.45
C ASP A 97 -6.56 12.12 15.66
N ALA A 98 -5.45 12.81 15.43
CA ALA A 98 -4.65 13.44 16.50
C ALA A 98 -5.24 14.77 16.98
N ASP A 99 -5.97 15.50 16.12
CA ASP A 99 -6.64 16.76 16.47
C ASP A 99 -7.97 16.54 17.21
N GLU A 100 -8.49 15.31 17.22
CA GLU A 100 -9.74 14.92 17.91
C GLU A 100 -9.53 14.33 19.33
N THR A 101 -8.27 14.19 19.78
CA THR A 101 -7.87 13.71 21.13
C THR A 101 -7.28 14.80 22.01
#